data_AF-A0A8H5FEB7-F1
#
_entry.id   AF-A0A8H5FEB7-F1
#
_cell.length_a   1.000
_cell.length_b   1.000
_cell.length_c   1.000
_cell.angle_alpha   90.00
_cell.angle_beta   90.00
_cell.angle_gamma   90.00
#
_symmetry.space_group_name_H-M   'P 1'
#
loop_
_entity.id
_entity.type
_entity.pdbx_description
1 polymer ?
#
loop_
_entity_poly.entity_id
_entity_poly.type
_entity_poly.pdbx_seq_one_letter_code
_entity_poly.pdbx_strand_id
1 'polypeptide(L)'
;MLTTEVANNLQSHKKKQSLSQQAASILFNSSNTRATNVFARSSSTEKSPNPRFSRFEELLATTEMPPSGPEYYAARRKLWLKPGWEGTPKPRPHSNSRQKLEAILNQTNALYDDNAWKKIDRVWKNLANGTRLSERLPMGLIIKIVHAAWVRDHTWPAGFEAPEPDDVAPPEDDTVSDLQLNSLQGDGCVDSTSGTK
;
A
#
# COMPACT_ATOMS: atom_id res chain seq x y z
N MET A 1 14.93 66.07 28.96
CA MET A 1 14.08 66.12 30.17
C MET A 1 12.80 65.36 29.82
N LEU A 2 12.43 64.20 30.36
CA LEU A 2 12.77 63.47 31.59
C LEU A 2 12.83 61.95 31.29
N THR A 3 13.68 61.28 32.05
CA THR A 3 13.98 59.84 32.07
C THR A 3 13.26 59.17 33.25
N THR A 4 12.74 57.95 33.07
CA THR A 4 12.31 56.97 34.10
C THR A 4 12.16 55.63 33.37
N GLU A 5 12.90 54.53 33.56
CA GLU A 5 13.55 53.85 34.69
C GLU A 5 12.59 53.41 35.81
N VAL A 6 12.27 52.11 35.90
CA VAL A 6 11.99 51.26 37.11
C VAL A 6 11.95 49.78 36.65
N ALA A 7 13.02 49.01 36.88
CA ALA A 7 13.23 47.96 37.91
C ALA A 7 12.40 46.66 37.77
N ASN A 8 13.06 45.55 37.42
CA ASN A 8 13.43 44.42 38.30
C ASN A 8 12.28 43.55 38.83
N ASN A 9 12.22 42.28 38.40
CA ASN A 9 11.89 41.21 39.34
C ASN A 9 12.66 39.92 39.01
N LEU A 10 13.40 39.50 40.03
CA LEU A 10 14.33 38.39 40.10
C LEU A 10 13.68 37.34 41.01
N GLN A 11 13.19 36.22 40.46
CA GLN A 11 12.91 35.04 41.28
C GLN A 11 13.60 33.79 40.75
N SER A 12 14.76 33.61 41.35
CA SER A 12 15.55 32.40 41.48
C SER A 12 14.75 31.31 42.19
N HIS A 13 14.51 30.17 41.51
CA HIS A 13 14.39 28.89 42.20
C HIS A 13 15.20 27.81 41.48
N LYS A 14 16.38 27.56 42.06
CA LYS A 14 17.22 26.39 41.86
C LYS A 14 16.42 25.12 42.18
N LYS A 15 16.38 24.17 41.25
CA LYS A 15 16.33 22.75 41.60
C LYS A 15 17.17 21.96 40.59
N LYS A 16 18.48 21.90 40.87
CA LYS A 16 19.40 20.94 40.24
C LYS A 16 19.00 19.57 40.77
N GLN A 17 18.33 18.76 39.96
CA GLN A 17 18.15 17.35 40.27
C GLN A 17 19.45 16.60 40.00
N SER A 18 19.85 15.89 41.04
CA SER A 18 21.02 15.04 41.19
C SER A 18 21.28 14.17 39.96
N LEU A 19 22.46 14.39 39.38
CA LEU A 19 23.08 13.55 38.37
C LEU A 19 24.01 12.57 39.09
N SER A 20 23.50 11.41 39.49
CA SER A 20 24.31 10.20 39.71
C SER A 20 23.39 9.00 39.92
N GLN A 21 23.88 7.84 39.50
CA GLN A 21 23.26 6.51 39.58
C GLN A 21 22.33 6.15 38.42
N GLN A 22 22.93 5.59 37.37
CA GLN A 22 22.93 4.12 37.24
C GLN A 22 23.83 3.69 36.09
N ALA A 23 25.00 3.16 36.47
CA ALA A 23 25.76 2.24 35.66
C ALA A 23 25.21 0.83 35.95
N ALA A 24 24.64 0.19 34.94
CA ALA A 24 24.52 -1.26 34.86
C ALA A 24 24.27 -1.65 33.40
N SER A 25 25.37 -2.04 32.76
CA SER A 25 25.47 -2.93 31.61
C SER A 25 24.24 -3.81 31.33
N ILE A 26 23.63 -3.64 30.15
CA ILE A 26 22.88 -4.71 29.49
C ILE A 26 23.58 -5.01 28.17
N LEU A 27 24.48 -5.99 28.24
CA LEU A 27 24.88 -6.79 27.10
C LEU A 27 23.63 -7.56 26.64
N PHE A 28 22.98 -7.13 25.57
CA PHE A 28 22.03 -8.00 24.87
C PHE A 28 22.79 -8.70 23.75
N ASN A 29 23.27 -9.89 24.09
CA ASN A 29 23.96 -10.79 23.20
C ASN A 29 23.07 -11.15 22.02
N SER A 30 23.63 -11.01 20.83
CA SER A 30 23.14 -11.63 19.60
C SER A 30 23.16 -13.14 19.77
N SER A 31 21.98 -13.73 19.85
CA SER A 31 21.78 -15.17 19.61
C SER A 31 20.43 -15.36 18.93
N ASN A 32 20.42 -15.47 17.60
CA ASN A 32 19.42 -16.35 16.99
C ASN A 32 20.04 -17.09 15.81
N THR A 33 20.60 -18.24 16.15
CA THR A 33 21.16 -19.22 15.24
C THR A 33 20.06 -19.84 14.38
N ARG A 34 20.45 -19.98 13.12
CA ARG A 34 19.80 -20.59 11.97
C ARG A 34 19.58 -22.10 12.14
N ALA A 35 18.51 -22.61 11.51
CA ALA A 35 18.30 -24.00 11.05
C ALA A 35 18.17 -25.07 12.17
N THR A 36 17.42 -26.17 12.07
CA THR A 36 16.84 -26.97 10.99
C THR A 36 15.61 -27.67 11.58
N ASN A 37 14.46 -27.72 10.90
CA ASN A 37 13.42 -28.70 11.26
C ASN A 37 13.30 -29.72 10.14
N VAL A 38 13.85 -30.90 10.43
CA VAL A 38 13.93 -32.07 9.57
C VAL A 38 12.64 -32.87 9.70
N PHE A 39 12.09 -33.26 8.55
CA PHE A 39 11.21 -34.40 8.31
C PHE A 39 10.66 -35.14 9.54
N ALA A 40 9.40 -34.87 9.88
CA ALA A 40 8.52 -35.84 10.53
C ALA A 40 7.41 -36.22 9.54
N ARG A 41 7.68 -37.30 8.81
CA ARG A 41 6.72 -38.12 8.08
C ARG A 41 5.87 -38.86 9.12
N SER A 42 4.58 -38.55 9.22
CA SER A 42 3.61 -39.44 9.88
C SER A 42 2.21 -39.30 9.29
N SER A 43 1.78 -40.41 8.69
CA SER A 43 0.45 -41.00 8.76
C SER A 43 -0.77 -40.12 8.38
N SER A 44 -1.24 -40.39 7.17
CA SER A 44 -2.63 -40.32 6.74
C SER A 44 -3.59 -40.74 7.86
N THR A 45 -4.28 -39.75 8.42
CA THR A 45 -5.59 -39.94 9.01
C THR A 45 -6.56 -39.23 8.07
N GLU A 46 -7.49 -39.99 7.49
CA GLU A 46 -8.59 -39.51 6.66
C GLU A 46 -9.47 -38.59 7.50
N LYS A 47 -9.03 -37.34 7.63
CA LYS A 47 -9.83 -36.25 8.17
C LYS A 47 -10.35 -35.53 6.94
N SER A 48 -11.63 -35.79 6.62
CA SER A 48 -12.37 -35.10 5.56
C SER A 48 -11.92 -33.63 5.49
N PRO A 49 -11.31 -33.18 4.37
CA PRO A 49 -10.94 -31.80 4.21
C PRO A 49 -12.28 -31.07 4.12
N ASN A 50 -12.68 -30.43 5.20
CA ASN A 50 -13.70 -29.40 5.11
C ASN A 50 -12.91 -28.18 4.59
N PRO A 51 -12.86 -27.88 3.27
CA PRO A 51 -12.29 -26.63 2.84
C PRO A 51 -13.14 -25.57 3.54
N ARG A 52 -12.51 -24.76 4.38
CA ARG A 52 -13.20 -23.57 4.89
C ARG A 52 -13.45 -22.71 3.66
N PHE A 53 -14.62 -22.90 3.04
CA PHE A 53 -15.04 -22.11 1.90
C PHE A 53 -14.94 -20.63 2.32
N SER A 54 -14.36 -19.81 1.45
CA SER A 54 -14.44 -18.37 1.62
C SER A 54 -15.92 -17.99 1.71
N ARG A 55 -16.27 -16.97 2.51
CA ARG A 55 -17.66 -16.46 2.59
C ARG A 55 -18.24 -16.12 1.21
N PHE A 56 -17.37 -15.73 0.28
CA PHE A 56 -17.76 -15.52 -1.11
C PHE A 56 -18.19 -16.83 -1.82
N GLU A 57 -17.48 -17.93 -1.60
CA GLU A 57 -17.81 -19.23 -2.19
C GLU A 57 -19.13 -19.79 -1.61
N GLU A 58 -19.40 -19.54 -0.32
CA GLU A 58 -20.69 -19.87 0.30
C GLU A 58 -21.85 -19.06 -0.34
N LEU A 59 -21.63 -17.77 -0.59
CA LEU A 59 -22.59 -16.92 -1.32
C LEU A 59 -22.78 -17.37 -2.77
N LEU A 60 -21.69 -17.82 -3.41
CA LEU A 60 -21.73 -18.31 -4.79
C LEU A 60 -22.51 -19.64 -4.88
N ALA A 61 -22.35 -20.53 -3.90
CA ALA A 61 -23.06 -21.80 -3.83
C ALA A 61 -24.56 -21.65 -3.51
N THR A 62 -24.96 -20.57 -2.83
CA THR A 62 -26.36 -20.27 -2.48
C THR A 62 -27.09 -19.44 -3.53
N THR A 63 -26.36 -18.80 -4.45
CA THR A 63 -26.95 -17.98 -5.52
C THR A 63 -27.21 -18.86 -6.75
N GLU A 64 -28.40 -18.75 -7.35
CA GLU A 64 -28.68 -19.39 -8.65
C GLU A 64 -27.83 -18.73 -9.74
N MET A 65 -26.92 -19.50 -10.33
CA MET A 65 -25.97 -19.03 -11.34
C MET A 65 -26.39 -19.54 -12.74
N PRO A 66 -26.23 -18.71 -13.79
CA PRO A 66 -26.48 -19.16 -15.16
C PRO A 66 -25.45 -20.22 -15.58
N PRO A 67 -25.71 -20.96 -16.68
CA PRO A 67 -24.75 -21.93 -17.20
C PRO A 67 -23.39 -21.29 -17.51
N SER A 68 -22.33 -22.11 -17.51
CA SER A 68 -20.96 -21.65 -17.73
C SER A 68 -20.83 -20.93 -19.08
N GLY A 69 -20.39 -19.67 -19.03
CA GLY A 69 -20.28 -18.78 -20.19
C GLY A 69 -20.07 -17.32 -19.75
N PRO A 70 -20.10 -16.36 -20.70
CA PRO A 70 -19.94 -14.93 -20.38
C PRO A 70 -20.94 -14.43 -19.33
N GLU A 71 -22.18 -14.94 -19.36
CA GLU A 71 -23.22 -14.61 -18.40
C GLU A 71 -22.89 -15.08 -16.98
N TYR A 72 -22.28 -16.25 -16.82
CA TYR A 72 -21.77 -16.74 -15.53
C TYR A 72 -20.73 -15.80 -14.95
N TYR A 73 -19.78 -15.33 -15.77
CA TYR A 73 -18.78 -14.35 -15.33
C TYR A 73 -19.42 -13.02 -14.94
N ALA A 74 -20.39 -12.53 -15.72
CA ALA A 74 -21.10 -11.30 -15.41
C ALA A 74 -21.88 -11.42 -14.08
N ALA A 75 -22.59 -12.54 -13.86
CA ALA A 75 -23.31 -12.81 -12.62
C ALA A 75 -22.37 -12.93 -11.41
N ARG A 76 -21.26 -13.65 -11.55
CA ARG A 76 -20.26 -13.81 -10.47
C ARG A 76 -19.61 -12.48 -10.12
N ARG A 77 -19.26 -11.67 -11.12
CA ARG A 77 -18.69 -10.33 -10.92
C ARG A 77 -19.69 -9.39 -10.23
N LYS A 78 -20.96 -9.41 -10.63
CA LYS A 78 -22.03 -8.66 -9.94
C LYS A 78 -22.10 -9.05 -8.47
N LEU A 79 -21.98 -10.34 -8.14
CA LEU A 79 -21.96 -10.82 -6.75
C LEU A 79 -20.72 -10.35 -5.98
N TRP A 80 -19.54 -10.42 -6.60
CA TRP A 80 -18.27 -9.97 -5.99
C TRP A 80 -18.29 -8.47 -5.69
N LEU A 81 -18.87 -7.66 -6.57
CA LEU A 81 -18.94 -6.21 -6.35
C LEU A 81 -20.00 -5.80 -5.30
N LYS A 82 -20.86 -6.72 -4.82
CA LYS A 82 -21.81 -6.38 -3.76
C LYS A 82 -21.05 -6.08 -2.46
N PRO A 83 -21.30 -4.93 -1.81
CA PRO A 83 -20.66 -4.62 -0.55
C PRO A 83 -21.11 -5.62 0.53
N GLY A 84 -20.20 -5.96 1.45
CA GLY A 84 -20.54 -6.64 2.69
C GLY A 84 -20.33 -8.15 2.75
N TRP A 85 -19.85 -8.82 1.69
CA TRP A 85 -19.36 -10.21 1.79
C TRP A 85 -17.98 -10.28 2.45
N GLU A 86 -17.14 -9.25 2.28
CA GLU A 86 -15.92 -9.09 3.04
C GLU A 86 -16.31 -8.39 4.35
N GLY A 87 -16.20 -9.11 5.48
CA GLY A 87 -16.59 -8.55 6.77
C GLY A 87 -15.80 -7.28 7.02
N THR A 88 -16.46 -6.12 7.01
CA THR A 88 -15.78 -4.85 7.31
C THR A 88 -15.13 -4.98 8.68
N PRO A 89 -13.79 -4.84 8.78
CA PRO A 89 -13.11 -4.94 10.06
C PRO A 89 -13.74 -3.93 11.01
N LYS A 90 -14.19 -4.39 12.19
CA LYS A 90 -14.70 -3.46 13.20
C LYS A 90 -13.64 -2.39 13.46
N PRO A 91 -13.99 -1.09 13.41
CA PRO A 91 -13.05 -0.03 13.68
C PRO A 91 -12.49 -0.24 15.08
N ARG A 92 -11.18 -0.47 15.17
CA ARG A 92 -10.49 -0.55 16.45
C ARG A 92 -10.34 0.86 17.03
N PRO A 93 -10.45 1.02 18.36
CA PRO A 93 -10.21 2.32 18.99
C PRO A 93 -8.81 2.82 18.63
N HIS A 94 -8.69 4.14 18.46
CA HIS A 94 -7.42 4.75 18.08
C HIS A 94 -6.47 4.66 19.26
N SER A 95 -5.27 4.12 19.03
CA SER A 95 -4.22 4.18 20.04
C SER A 95 -3.74 5.61 20.25
N ASN A 96 -3.25 5.89 21.46
CA ASN A 96 -2.64 7.19 21.79
C ASN A 96 -1.45 7.51 20.87
N SER A 97 -0.69 6.50 20.42
CA SER A 97 0.42 6.68 19.47
C SER A 97 -0.09 7.11 18.10
N ARG A 98 -1.17 6.48 17.59
CA ARG A 98 -1.80 6.87 16.33
C ARG A 98 -2.35 8.30 16.40
N GLN A 99 -3.06 8.66 17.47
CA GLN A 99 -3.59 10.02 17.63
C GLN A 99 -2.49 11.08 17.62
N LYS A 100 -1.35 10.81 18.29
CA LYS A 100 -0.19 11.71 18.28
C LYS A 100 0.41 11.86 16.89
N LEU A 101 0.57 10.76 16.16
CA LEU A 101 1.08 10.76 14.79
C LEU A 101 0.16 11.55 13.86
N GLU A 102 -1.14 11.33 13.97
CA GLU A 102 -2.17 12.04 13.21
C GLU A 102 -2.18 13.54 13.53
N ALA A 103 -2.07 13.91 14.81
CA ALA A 103 -1.96 15.31 15.21
C ALA A 103 -0.73 16.00 14.61
N ILE A 104 0.43 15.31 14.56
CA ILE A 104 1.64 15.84 13.95
C ILE A 104 1.45 15.98 12.43
N LEU A 105 0.97 14.93 11.74
CA LEU A 105 0.80 14.93 10.28
C LEU A 105 -0.31 15.87 9.77
N ASN A 106 -1.19 16.33 10.65
CA ASN A 106 -2.22 17.31 10.32
C ASN A 106 -1.75 18.76 10.51
N GLN A 107 -0.57 18.99 11.07
CA GLN A 107 0.03 20.32 11.13
C GLN A 107 0.63 20.68 9.77
N THR A 108 0.27 21.86 9.24
CA THR A 108 0.74 22.35 7.93
C THR A 108 2.27 22.46 7.84
N ASN A 109 2.95 22.65 8.97
CA ASN A 109 4.40 22.82 9.04
C ASN A 109 5.17 21.55 9.43
N ALA A 110 4.51 20.39 9.52
CA ALA A 110 5.13 19.15 9.97
C ALA A 110 6.30 18.67 9.09
N LEU A 111 6.31 19.10 7.82
CA LEU A 111 7.36 18.78 6.86
C LEU A 111 8.68 19.51 7.15
N TYR A 112 8.58 20.73 7.68
CA TYR A 112 9.71 21.61 7.92
C TYR A 112 10.25 21.55 9.36
N ASP A 113 9.45 21.06 10.30
CA ASP A 113 9.88 20.87 11.69
C ASP A 113 10.68 19.58 11.88
N ASP A 114 11.97 19.74 12.20
CA ASP A 114 12.87 18.62 12.48
C ASP A 114 12.43 17.77 13.69
N ASN A 115 11.74 18.36 14.67
CA ASN A 115 11.25 17.62 15.83
C ASN A 115 10.03 16.74 15.49
N ALA A 116 9.14 17.25 14.63
CA ALA A 116 8.06 16.46 14.04
C ALA A 116 8.64 15.32 13.18
N TRP A 117 9.61 15.65 12.33
CA TRP A 117 10.26 14.68 11.45
C TRP A 117 10.88 13.51 12.21
N LYS A 118 11.62 13.74 13.31
CA LYS A 118 12.19 12.63 14.12
C LYS A 118 11.17 11.59 14.56
N LYS A 119 9.92 12.01 14.81
CA LYS A 119 8.82 11.10 15.20
C LYS A 119 8.27 10.34 14.00
N ILE A 120 8.18 11.00 12.84
CA ILE A 120 7.71 10.42 11.57
C ILE A 120 8.75 9.46 10.99
N ASP A 121 10.04 9.83 11.02
CA ASP A 121 11.18 9.08 10.49
C ASP A 121 11.23 7.64 11.02
N ARG A 122 10.94 7.45 12.31
CA ARG A 122 10.86 6.09 12.88
C ARG A 122 9.75 5.25 12.23
N VAL A 123 8.59 5.85 11.98
CA VAL A 123 7.46 5.17 11.32
C VAL A 123 7.80 4.90 9.85
N TRP A 124 8.37 5.90 9.17
CA TRP A 124 8.84 5.78 7.79
C TRP A 124 9.86 4.66 7.62
N LYS A 125 10.91 4.59 8.44
CA LYS A 125 11.91 3.52 8.40
C LYS A 125 11.29 2.13 8.54
N ASN A 126 10.33 1.97 9.46
CA ASN A 126 9.62 0.70 9.60
C ASN A 126 8.80 0.35 8.35
N LEU A 127 8.13 1.35 7.75
CA LEU A 127 7.38 1.16 6.51
C LEU A 127 8.30 0.80 5.34
N ALA A 128 9.39 1.55 5.14
CA ALA A 128 10.36 1.34 4.07
C ALA A 128 11.06 -0.02 4.17
N ASN A 129 11.32 -0.50 5.40
CA ASN A 129 11.89 -1.82 5.64
C ASN A 129 10.88 -2.97 5.46
N GLY A 130 9.62 -2.69 5.10
CA GLY A 130 8.56 -3.69 5.03
C GLY A 130 8.22 -4.30 6.39
N THR A 131 8.54 -3.62 7.48
CA THR A 131 8.24 -4.10 8.84
C THR A 131 6.73 -4.07 9.05
N ARG A 132 6.18 -5.19 9.51
CA ARG A 132 4.76 -5.30 9.81
C ARG A 132 4.39 -4.34 10.94
N LEU A 133 3.47 -3.41 10.67
CA LEU A 133 2.96 -2.50 11.68
C LEU A 133 2.19 -3.27 12.76
N SER A 134 2.42 -2.92 14.03
CA SER A 134 1.64 -3.46 15.16
C SER A 134 0.16 -3.09 15.05
N GLU A 135 -0.12 -1.89 14.57
CA GLU A 135 -1.47 -1.39 14.34
C GLU A 135 -1.68 -0.98 12.87
N ARG A 136 -2.90 -1.16 12.39
CA ARG A 136 -3.27 -0.73 11.03
C ARG A 136 -3.35 0.79 11.00
N LEU A 137 -2.67 1.41 10.04
CA LEU A 137 -2.79 2.83 9.77
C LEU A 137 -3.79 3.07 8.62
N PRO A 138 -4.61 4.12 8.71
CA PRO A 138 -5.40 4.61 7.58
C PRO A 138 -4.50 4.95 6.39
N MET A 139 -4.97 4.62 5.18
CA MET A 139 -4.21 4.84 3.96
C MET A 139 -3.80 6.32 3.79
N GLY A 140 -4.70 7.26 4.09
CA GLY A 140 -4.39 8.69 4.02
C GLY A 140 -3.22 9.12 4.90
N LEU A 141 -3.01 8.50 6.07
CA LEU A 141 -1.85 8.80 6.91
C LEU A 141 -0.56 8.21 6.34
N ILE A 142 -0.63 7.03 5.73
CA ILE A 142 0.51 6.39 5.06
C ILE A 142 0.98 7.27 3.91
N ILE A 143 0.04 7.73 3.06
CA ILE A 143 0.34 8.63 1.93
C ILE A 143 1.06 9.90 2.42
N LYS A 144 0.56 10.53 3.50
CA LYS A 144 1.20 11.71 4.10
C LYS A 144 2.64 11.44 4.58
N ILE A 145 2.88 10.28 5.21
CA ILE A 145 4.23 9.89 5.68
C ILE A 145 5.18 9.71 4.50
N VAL A 146 4.74 8.99 3.46
CA VAL A 146 5.54 8.74 2.25
C VAL A 146 5.87 10.06 1.55
N HIS A 147 4.87 10.92 1.36
CA HIS A 147 5.06 12.24 0.78
C HIS A 147 6.07 13.08 1.59
N ALA A 148 5.95 13.07 2.93
CA ALA A 148 6.89 13.78 3.79
C ALA A 148 8.33 13.28 3.64
N ALA A 149 8.52 11.97 3.48
CA ALA A 149 9.83 11.39 3.21
C ALA A 149 10.40 11.81 1.86
N TRP A 150 9.60 11.74 0.79
CA TRP A 150 10.05 12.14 -0.53
C TRP A 150 10.43 13.61 -0.65
N VAL A 151 9.66 14.50 -0.02
CA VAL A 151 9.98 15.94 0.02
C VAL A 151 11.33 16.17 0.71
N ARG A 152 11.62 15.42 1.78
CA ARG A 152 12.84 15.58 2.57
C ARG A 152 14.07 14.93 1.93
N ASP A 153 13.89 13.81 1.25
CA ASP A 153 14.94 13.15 0.47
C ASP A 153 15.24 13.90 -0.84
N HIS A 154 14.50 14.99 -1.12
CA HIS A 154 14.52 15.72 -2.39
C HIS A 154 14.21 14.84 -3.61
N THR A 155 13.60 13.68 -3.37
CA THR A 155 13.12 12.76 -4.41
C THR A 155 11.87 13.29 -5.09
N TRP A 156 11.10 14.13 -4.39
CA TRP A 156 9.96 14.86 -4.97
C TRP A 156 10.13 16.37 -4.81
N PRO A 157 10.04 17.16 -5.90
CA PRO A 157 10.15 18.61 -5.82
C PRO A 157 8.95 19.20 -5.07
N ALA A 158 9.21 19.97 -4.01
CA ALA A 158 8.16 20.64 -3.24
C ALA A 158 7.42 21.66 -4.12
N GLY A 159 6.09 21.55 -4.20
CA GLY A 159 5.24 22.50 -4.90
C GLY A 159 4.99 22.24 -6.38
N PHE A 160 5.51 21.13 -6.94
CA PHE A 160 5.12 20.68 -8.27
C PHE A 160 3.94 19.72 -8.17
N GLU A 161 2.82 20.15 -8.73
CA GLU A 161 1.65 19.31 -8.96
C GLU A 161 1.92 18.45 -10.20
N ALA A 162 1.59 17.15 -10.12
CA ALA A 162 1.68 16.29 -11.29
C ALA A 162 0.72 16.84 -12.35
N PRO A 163 1.15 16.99 -13.63
CA PRO A 163 0.24 17.36 -14.70
C PRO A 163 -0.96 16.38 -14.73
N GLU A 164 -2.19 16.86 -14.63
CA GLU A 164 -3.37 16.01 -14.86
C GLU A 164 -3.59 15.78 -16.38
N PRO A 165 -4.04 14.60 -16.86
CA PRO A 165 -3.91 13.24 -16.30
C PRO A 165 -3.20 12.24 -17.26
N ASP A 166 -2.56 11.21 -16.67
CA ASP A 166 -1.98 10.02 -17.34
C ASP A 166 -3.03 9.10 -18.01
N ASP A 167 -4.33 9.35 -17.80
CA ASP A 167 -5.44 8.49 -18.26
C ASP A 167 -5.96 8.85 -19.67
N VAL A 168 -5.43 9.91 -20.31
CA VAL A 168 -5.71 10.15 -21.73
C VAL A 168 -4.78 9.25 -22.52
N ALA A 169 -5.23 8.03 -22.82
CA ALA A 169 -4.65 7.27 -23.91
C ALA A 169 -4.60 8.20 -25.14
N PRO A 170 -3.42 8.35 -25.79
CA PRO A 170 -3.35 9.09 -27.04
C PRO A 170 -4.46 8.57 -27.95
N PRO A 171 -5.18 9.44 -28.69
CA PRO A 171 -6.16 8.97 -29.66
C PRO A 171 -5.47 7.93 -30.54
N GLU A 172 -5.99 6.70 -30.49
CA GLU A 172 -5.57 5.63 -31.38
C GLU A 172 -5.97 6.13 -32.78
N ASP A 173 -5.04 6.74 -33.51
CA ASP A 173 -5.27 7.09 -34.90
C ASP A 173 -5.53 5.76 -35.65
N ASP A 174 -6.79 5.50 -36.01
CA ASP A 174 -7.34 4.31 -36.68
C ASP A 174 -6.73 4.02 -38.09
N THR A 175 -5.53 4.50 -38.39
CA THR A 175 -4.94 4.53 -39.75
C THR A 175 -4.19 3.27 -40.17
N VAL A 176 -4.16 2.20 -39.37
CA VAL A 176 -3.39 0.98 -39.72
C VAL A 176 -4.21 -0.22 -40.20
N SER A 177 -5.52 -0.11 -40.35
CA SER A 177 -6.35 -1.26 -40.78
C SER A 177 -6.51 -1.44 -42.30
N ASP A 178 -6.01 -0.54 -43.14
CA ASP A 178 -6.28 -0.56 -44.60
C ASP A 178 -5.12 -1.01 -45.50
N LEU A 179 -3.96 -1.42 -44.96
CA LEU A 179 -2.80 -1.80 -45.78
C LEU A 179 -2.52 -3.31 -45.88
N GLN A 180 -3.44 -4.19 -45.51
CA GLN A 180 -3.17 -5.64 -45.51
C GLN A 180 -4.23 -6.54 -46.16
N LEU A 181 -4.90 -6.09 -47.24
CA LEU A 181 -5.82 -6.96 -48.00
C LEU A 181 -5.68 -6.95 -49.54
N ASN A 182 -4.60 -6.41 -50.11
CA ASN A 182 -4.43 -6.36 -51.57
C ASN A 182 -3.26 -7.18 -52.14
N SER A 183 -2.57 -8.02 -51.35
CA SER A 183 -1.36 -8.72 -51.84
C SER A 183 -1.56 -10.18 -52.29
N LEU A 184 -2.79 -10.60 -52.59
CA LEU A 184 -3.09 -11.98 -53.04
C LEU A 184 -3.72 -12.06 -54.45
N GLN A 185 -3.48 -11.05 -55.29
CA GLN A 185 -3.71 -11.14 -56.73
C GLN A 185 -2.36 -11.39 -57.43
N GLY A 186 -1.84 -12.60 -57.27
CA GLY A 186 -0.71 -13.11 -58.04
C GLY A 186 -1.23 -13.78 -59.31
N ASP A 187 -0.86 -13.19 -60.44
CA ASP A 187 -1.15 -13.61 -61.80
C ASP A 187 -0.81 -15.08 -62.11
N GLY A 188 -1.70 -15.70 -62.89
CA GLY A 188 -1.34 -16.41 -64.12
C GLY A 188 -0.51 -17.69 -64.04
N CYS A 189 -1.19 -18.84 -64.21
CA CYS A 189 -0.64 -19.90 -65.05
C CYS A 189 -1.79 -20.60 -65.78
N VAL A 190 -2.07 -20.11 -67.00
CA VAL A 190 -2.75 -20.87 -68.03
C VAL A 190 -1.72 -21.80 -68.65
N ASP A 191 -1.98 -23.11 -68.66
CA ASP A 191 -1.75 -23.85 -69.90
C ASP A 191 -2.78 -24.96 -70.09
N SER A 192 -3.19 -25.05 -71.34
CA SER A 192 -4.19 -25.95 -71.87
C SER A 192 -3.60 -27.34 -72.09
N THR A 193 -4.39 -28.40 -72.08
CA THR A 193 -4.43 -29.39 -73.19
C THR A 193 -5.42 -30.53 -72.93
N SER A 194 -6.30 -30.72 -73.92
CA SER A 194 -6.86 -31.99 -74.43
C SER A 194 -7.71 -32.87 -73.49
N GLY A 195 -8.83 -33.43 -73.89
CA GLY A 195 -9.27 -33.79 -75.23
C GLY A 195 -10.04 -35.11 -75.09
N THR A 196 -11.31 -35.04 -75.45
CA THR A 196 -12.35 -36.06 -75.45
C THR A 196 -11.93 -37.32 -76.23
N LYS A 197 -12.13 -38.53 -75.69
CA LYS A 197 -13.22 -39.46 -76.05
C LYS A 197 -13.10 -40.78 -75.29
#